data_AF-A0AAV3SII4-F1
#
_entry.id   AF-A0AAV3SII4-F1
#
_cell.length_a   1.000
_cell.length_b   1.000
_cell.length_c   1.000
_cell.angle_alpha   90.00
_cell.angle_beta   90.00
_cell.angle_gamma   90.00
#
_symmetry.space_group_name_H-M   'P 1'
#
loop_
_entity.id
_entity.type
_entity.pdbx_description
1 polymer ?
#
loop_
_entity_poly.entity_id
_entity_poly.type
_entity_poly.pdbx_seq_one_letter_code
_entity_poly.pdbx_strand_id
1 'polypeptide(L)'
;MIDIFAPSGSPKANPRWKKVGDRLRVLAVPYVKPANPDEYETNSHGYATLDPVPAMEFVGLSEAEADLVAAFVPHAVDEADGFAGYRDNATATISPLDRLESLTLPKLDDVAGGIERYTDARERAAELDEKIEKTDALIDEIVYELYGLTDEEIEIVEEAVDG
;
A
#
# COMPACT_ATOMS: atom_id res chain seq x y z
N MET A 1 20.99 -10.98 2.22
CA MET A 1 20.04 -10.67 3.29
C MET A 1 18.86 -10.00 2.63
N ILE A 2 17.67 -10.60 2.74
CA ILE A 2 16.43 -10.01 2.23
C ILE A 2 15.86 -9.21 3.39
N ASP A 3 15.62 -7.93 3.17
CA ASP A 3 15.04 -7.05 4.17
C ASP A 3 13.63 -6.64 3.70
N ILE A 4 12.74 -6.37 4.65
CA ILE A 4 11.29 -6.31 4.45
C ILE A 4 10.75 -4.88 4.64
N PHE A 5 11.50 -4.02 5.35
CA PHE A 5 11.21 -2.57 5.47
C PHE A 5 12.47 -1.72 5.31
N ALA A 6 12.45 -0.78 4.35
CA ALA A 6 13.62 0.03 3.96
C ALA A 6 14.34 0.71 5.13
N PRO A 7 15.66 0.92 5.06
CA PRO A 7 16.32 1.86 5.96
C PRO A 7 15.77 3.27 5.71
N SER A 8 15.67 4.04 6.80
CA SER A 8 15.36 5.47 6.84
C SER A 8 15.90 6.20 5.60
N GLY A 9 15.01 6.72 4.76
CA GLY A 9 15.36 7.48 3.55
C GLY A 9 15.34 6.73 2.21
N SER A 10 14.95 5.46 2.15
CA SER A 10 14.59 4.82 0.87
C SER A 10 13.10 5.07 0.55
N PRO A 11 12.68 5.11 -0.74
CA PRO A 11 11.28 5.33 -1.11
C PRO A 11 10.38 4.35 -0.34
N LYS A 12 9.44 4.92 0.42
CA LYS A 12 8.65 4.28 1.47
C LYS A 12 8.15 2.87 1.09
N ALA A 13 8.68 1.84 1.74
CA ALA A 13 8.10 0.51 1.73
C ALA A 13 6.92 0.50 2.73
N ASN A 14 5.80 1.11 2.32
CA ASN A 14 4.61 1.21 3.14
C ASN A 14 3.93 -0.18 3.19
N PRO A 15 3.60 -0.76 4.36
CA PRO A 15 2.90 -2.02 4.40
C PRO A 15 1.53 -1.86 3.74
N ARG A 16 1.28 -2.64 2.70
CA ARG A 16 -0.04 -2.76 2.06
C ARG A 16 -0.85 -3.79 2.83
N TRP A 17 -2.17 -3.79 2.68
CA TRP A 17 -3.00 -4.82 3.31
C TRP A 17 -4.04 -5.35 2.34
N LYS A 18 -4.49 -6.58 2.61
CA LYS A 18 -5.55 -7.25 1.85
C LYS A 18 -6.50 -7.94 2.82
N LYS A 19 -7.78 -7.58 2.76
CA LYS A 19 -8.87 -8.21 3.52
C LYS A 19 -9.54 -9.27 2.65
N VAL A 20 -9.68 -10.49 3.15
CA VAL A 20 -10.42 -11.59 2.49
C VAL A 20 -11.26 -12.29 3.56
N GLY A 21 -12.56 -12.04 3.56
CA GLY A 21 -13.46 -12.53 4.61
C GLY A 21 -13.08 -11.96 5.99
N ASP A 22 -12.88 -12.85 6.96
CA ASP A 22 -12.49 -12.54 8.35
C ASP A 22 -10.97 -12.45 8.55
N ARG A 23 -10.20 -12.47 7.45
CA ARG A 23 -8.73 -12.44 7.47
C ARG A 23 -8.22 -11.12 6.91
N LEU A 24 -7.31 -10.49 7.66
CA LEU A 24 -6.56 -9.32 7.23
C LEU A 24 -5.09 -9.69 7.09
N ARG A 25 -4.54 -9.56 5.89
CA ARG A 25 -3.11 -9.75 5.63
C ARG A 25 -2.43 -8.41 5.51
N VAL A 26 -1.41 -8.19 6.33
CA VAL A 26 -0.45 -7.11 6.15
C VAL A 26 0.67 -7.65 5.25
N LEU A 27 0.84 -6.99 4.11
CA LEU A 27 1.87 -7.24 3.12
C LEU A 27 3.02 -6.28 3.37
N ALA A 28 4.23 -6.77 3.20
CA ALA A 28 5.42 -5.94 3.20
C ALA A 28 6.20 -6.16 1.90
N VAL A 29 6.93 -5.14 1.50
CA VAL A 29 7.63 -5.12 0.21
C VAL A 29 9.09 -5.42 0.48
N PRO A 30 9.59 -6.63 0.14
CA PRO A 30 10.98 -6.95 0.36
C PRO A 30 11.85 -6.17 -0.61
N TYR A 31 13.07 -5.88 -0.16
CA TYR A 31 14.11 -5.31 -1.00
C TYR A 31 15.42 -6.05 -0.76
N VAL A 32 16.18 -6.18 -1.83
CA VAL A 32 17.42 -6.96 -1.87
C VAL A 32 18.48 -6.17 -2.61
N LYS A 33 19.73 -6.34 -2.21
CA LYS A 33 20.84 -5.88 -3.05
C LYS A 33 21.06 -6.93 -4.13
N PRO A 34 20.68 -6.69 -5.40
CA PRO A 34 20.81 -7.69 -6.44
C PRO A 34 22.28 -8.03 -6.67
N ALA A 35 22.57 -9.30 -6.99
CA ALA A 35 23.93 -9.72 -7.33
C ALA A 35 24.39 -9.10 -8.66
N ASN A 36 23.44 -8.85 -9.58
CA ASN A 36 23.67 -8.14 -10.84
C ASN A 36 22.71 -6.94 -10.94
N PRO A 37 23.14 -5.72 -10.57
CA PRO A 37 22.28 -4.54 -10.57
C PRO A 37 21.77 -4.13 -11.95
N ASP A 38 22.47 -4.49 -13.04
CA ASP A 38 22.07 -4.10 -14.40
C ASP A 38 20.82 -4.85 -14.92
N GLU A 39 20.43 -5.93 -14.25
CA GLU A 39 19.24 -6.73 -14.58
C GLU A 39 17.97 -6.27 -13.82
N TYR A 40 18.11 -5.35 -12.87
CA TYR A 40 17.01 -4.91 -12.00
C TYR A 40 16.96 -3.40 -11.90
N GLU A 41 15.77 -2.82 -11.91
CA GLU A 41 15.61 -1.43 -11.49
C GLU A 41 15.95 -1.32 -10.00
N THR A 42 16.92 -0.46 -9.67
CA THR A 42 17.37 -0.25 -8.29
C THR A 42 17.17 1.19 -7.84
N ASN A 43 16.91 1.37 -6.55
CA ASN A 43 16.81 2.70 -5.97
C ASN A 43 18.19 3.39 -5.86
N SER A 44 18.22 4.64 -5.38
CA SER A 44 19.46 5.42 -5.19
C SER A 44 20.52 4.77 -4.28
N HIS A 45 20.15 3.73 -3.54
CA HIS A 45 21.03 2.96 -2.65
C HIS A 45 21.40 1.57 -3.22
N GLY A 46 20.99 1.25 -4.46
CA GLY A 46 21.33 0.01 -5.16
C GLY A 46 20.53 -1.21 -4.68
N TYR A 47 19.33 -1.01 -4.14
CA TYR A 47 18.42 -2.09 -3.78
C TYR A 47 17.32 -2.24 -4.83
N ALA A 48 17.05 -3.49 -5.22
CA ALA A 48 15.91 -3.88 -6.03
C ALA A 48 14.72 -4.16 -5.12
N THR A 49 13.56 -3.63 -5.50
CA THR A 49 12.27 -3.88 -4.83
C THR A 49 11.66 -5.15 -5.41
N LEU A 50 11.19 -6.05 -4.54
CA LEU A 50 10.53 -7.29 -4.93
C LEU A 50 9.02 -7.18 -4.75
N ASP A 51 8.29 -8.17 -5.26
CA ASP A 51 6.84 -8.25 -5.09
C ASP A 51 6.44 -8.27 -3.61
N PRO A 52 5.32 -7.63 -3.23
CA PRO A 52 4.82 -7.66 -1.87
C PRO A 52 4.54 -9.09 -1.38
N VAL A 53 5.04 -9.42 -0.21
CA VAL A 53 4.82 -10.72 0.45
C VAL A 53 4.02 -10.54 1.74
N PRO A 54 3.19 -11.53 2.15
CA PRO A 54 2.53 -11.49 3.45
C PRO A 54 3.55 -11.45 4.59
N ALA A 55 3.49 -10.41 5.40
CA ALA A 55 4.28 -10.26 6.62
C ALA A 55 3.51 -10.75 7.85
N MET A 56 2.22 -10.43 7.94
CA MET A 56 1.38 -10.82 9.07
C MET A 56 -0.05 -11.14 8.61
N GLU A 57 -0.70 -12.09 9.28
CA GLU A 57 -2.11 -12.42 9.07
C GLU A 57 -2.86 -12.34 10.40
N PHE A 58 -3.94 -11.56 10.41
CA PHE A 58 -4.89 -11.49 11.51
C PHE A 58 -6.15 -12.26 11.13
N VAL A 59 -6.72 -13.01 12.07
CA VAL A 59 -7.91 -13.84 11.85
C VAL A 59 -8.95 -13.51 12.93
N GLY A 60 -10.21 -13.41 12.52
CA GLY A 60 -11.32 -13.18 13.45
C GLY A 60 -11.41 -11.75 13.97
N LEU A 61 -10.82 -10.78 13.26
CA LEU A 61 -10.99 -9.37 13.56
C LEU A 61 -12.42 -8.94 13.24
N SER A 62 -13.00 -8.12 14.11
CA SER A 62 -14.15 -7.29 13.74
C SER A 62 -13.75 -6.30 12.64
N GLU A 63 -14.76 -5.72 11.98
CA GLU A 63 -14.53 -4.74 10.93
C GLU A 63 -13.75 -3.52 11.43
N ALA A 64 -14.12 -2.99 12.60
CA ALA A 64 -13.45 -1.85 13.21
C ALA A 64 -12.01 -2.16 13.65
N GLU A 65 -11.72 -3.39 14.10
CA GLU A 65 -10.33 -3.82 14.39
C GLU A 65 -9.50 -3.94 13.12
N ALA A 66 -10.10 -4.47 12.05
CA ALA A 66 -9.42 -4.55 10.75
C ALA A 66 -9.10 -3.15 10.21
N ASP A 67 -10.04 -2.21 10.30
CA ASP A 67 -9.86 -0.81 9.89
C ASP A 67 -8.79 -0.11 10.74
N LEU A 68 -8.76 -0.38 12.04
CA LEU A 68 -7.72 0.12 12.92
C LEU A 68 -6.33 -0.35 12.47
N VAL A 69 -6.16 -1.65 12.24
CA VAL A 69 -4.88 -2.21 11.77
C VAL A 69 -4.51 -1.62 10.41
N ALA A 70 -5.47 -1.55 9.48
CA ALA A 70 -5.31 -1.04 8.12
C ALA A 70 -4.90 0.45 8.06
N ALA A 71 -5.39 1.26 9.00
CA ALA A 71 -5.06 2.67 9.09
C ALA A 71 -3.76 2.91 9.87
N PHE A 72 -3.57 2.19 10.98
CA PHE A 72 -2.55 2.50 11.97
C PHE A 72 -1.18 1.90 11.62
N VAL A 73 -1.14 0.65 11.15
CA VAL A 73 0.13 -0.03 10.85
C VAL A 73 0.94 0.69 9.77
N PRO A 74 0.36 1.13 8.62
CA PRO A 74 1.07 1.94 7.63
C PRO A 74 1.67 3.21 8.23
N HIS A 75 0.89 3.93 9.03
CA HIS A 75 1.36 5.18 9.64
C HIS A 75 2.48 4.94 10.65
N ALA A 76 2.38 3.89 11.46
CA ALA A 76 3.39 3.56 12.46
C ALA A 76 4.73 3.12 11.83
N VAL A 77 4.67 2.43 10.69
CA VAL A 77 5.88 2.10 9.92
C VAL A 77 6.48 3.34 9.25
N ASP A 78 5.64 4.24 8.72
CA ASP A 78 6.09 5.47 8.06
C ASP A 78 6.74 6.48 9.01
N GLU A 79 6.20 6.64 10.23
CA GLU A 79 6.78 7.59 11.21
C GLU A 79 8.12 7.11 11.76
N ALA A 80 8.30 5.79 11.90
CA ALA A 80 9.58 5.12 12.06
C ALA A 80 10.52 5.55 13.22
N ASP A 81 10.18 6.57 14.03
CA ASP A 81 11.00 7.16 15.10
C ASP A 81 10.51 6.76 16.52
N GLY A 82 10.13 5.49 16.71
CA GLY A 82 9.63 4.99 17.99
C GLY A 82 8.11 5.13 18.20
N PHE A 83 7.37 5.60 17.18
CA PHE A 83 5.91 5.67 17.23
C PHE A 83 5.31 4.28 17.40
N ALA A 84 4.35 4.14 18.32
CA ALA A 84 3.73 2.85 18.68
C ALA A 84 4.72 1.72 19.06
N GLY A 85 5.94 2.08 19.47
CA GLY A 85 7.00 1.12 19.77
C GLY A 85 7.74 0.60 18.53
N TYR A 86 7.33 0.99 17.32
CA TYR A 86 8.04 0.66 16.08
C TYR A 86 9.25 1.58 15.90
N ARG A 87 10.41 0.98 15.64
CA ARG A 87 11.68 1.69 15.47
C ARG A 87 12.34 1.23 14.17
N ASP A 88 12.70 2.14 13.27
CA ASP A 88 13.37 1.82 12.01
C ASP A 88 14.86 1.48 12.17
N ASN A 89 15.49 2.00 13.22
CA ASN A 89 16.93 1.89 13.47
C ASN A 89 17.35 0.46 13.85
N ALA A 90 17.87 -0.25 12.84
CA ALA A 90 18.39 -1.59 12.94
C ALA A 90 19.59 -1.68 13.90
N THR A 91 19.44 -2.44 14.97
CA THR A 91 20.57 -3.19 15.53
C THR A 91 20.46 -4.61 15.00
N ALA A 92 21.57 -5.26 14.63
CA ALA A 92 21.60 -6.52 13.89
C ALA A 92 20.89 -7.73 14.56
N THR A 93 20.23 -7.52 15.70
CA THR A 93 19.70 -8.56 16.60
C THR A 93 18.18 -8.73 16.47
N ILE A 94 17.44 -7.78 15.90
CA ILE A 94 15.96 -7.81 15.86
C ILE A 94 15.50 -7.62 14.42
N SER A 95 14.71 -8.56 13.89
CA SER A 95 14.25 -8.48 12.49
C SER A 95 13.15 -7.42 12.31
N PRO A 96 12.92 -6.93 11.09
CA PRO A 96 11.78 -6.05 10.79
C PRO A 96 10.42 -6.68 11.13
N LEU A 97 10.29 -8.00 10.97
CA LEU A 97 9.06 -8.73 11.33
C LEU A 97 8.85 -8.76 12.84
N ASP A 98 9.90 -9.04 13.62
CA ASP A 98 9.83 -9.01 15.09
C ASP A 98 9.44 -7.63 15.62
N ARG A 99 9.88 -6.56 14.94
CA ARG A 99 9.50 -5.18 15.27
C ARG A 99 8.04 -4.89 14.96
N LEU A 100 7.53 -5.41 13.84
CA LEU A 100 6.12 -5.31 13.47
C LEU A 100 5.23 -6.09 14.46
N GLU A 101 5.68 -7.26 14.92
CA GLU A 101 5.01 -8.02 15.99
C GLU A 101 5.01 -7.30 17.33
N SER A 102 6.04 -6.51 17.62
CA SER A 102 6.13 -5.71 18.85
C SER A 102 5.30 -4.41 18.84
N LEU A 103 4.67 -4.10 17.70
CA LEU A 103 3.91 -2.87 17.51
C LEU A 103 2.72 -2.83 18.47
N THR A 104 2.61 -1.74 19.23
CA THR A 104 1.53 -1.56 20.19
C THR A 104 0.38 -0.80 19.54
N LEU A 105 -0.73 -1.50 19.28
CA LEU A 105 -1.96 -0.88 18.79
C LEU A 105 -2.71 -0.17 19.93
N PRO A 106 -3.35 0.99 19.67
CA PRO A 106 -4.25 1.59 20.63
C PRO A 106 -5.46 0.68 20.86
N LYS A 107 -6.13 0.83 22.01
CA LYS A 107 -7.40 0.13 22.24
C LYS A 107 -8.46 0.72 21.32
N LEU A 108 -9.29 -0.15 20.75
CA LEU A 108 -10.34 0.27 19.83
C LEU A 108 -11.25 1.35 20.44
N ASP A 109 -11.67 1.17 21.70
CA ASP A 109 -12.55 2.10 22.40
C ASP A 109 -11.99 3.53 22.50
N ASP A 110 -10.67 3.68 22.59
CA ASP A 110 -10.01 4.99 22.70
C ASP A 110 -9.99 5.75 21.37
N VAL A 111 -10.13 5.05 20.24
CA VAL A 111 -9.99 5.60 18.88
C VAL A 111 -11.20 5.35 17.99
N ALA A 112 -12.27 4.72 18.49
CA ALA A 112 -13.43 4.29 17.71
C ALA A 112 -14.04 5.41 16.86
N GLY A 113 -14.28 6.59 17.45
CA GLY A 113 -14.82 7.73 16.70
C GLY A 113 -13.83 8.35 15.70
N GLY A 114 -12.53 8.10 15.86
CA GLY A 114 -11.52 8.44 14.85
C GLY A 114 -11.53 7.48 13.67
N ILE A 115 -11.63 6.18 13.95
CA ILE A 115 -11.72 5.12 12.95
C ILE A 115 -12.99 5.25 12.13
N GLU A 116 -14.15 5.47 12.74
CA GLU A 116 -15.42 5.68 12.04
C GLU A 116 -15.29 6.82 11.00
N ARG A 117 -14.75 7.97 11.39
CA ARG A 117 -14.53 9.10 10.47
C ARG A 117 -13.53 8.77 9.35
N TYR A 118 -12.51 8.00 9.64
CA TYR A 118 -11.52 7.57 8.66
C TYR A 118 -12.15 6.62 7.63
N THR A 119 -12.90 5.61 8.09
CA THR A 119 -13.62 4.65 7.25
C THR A 119 -14.63 5.38 6.36
N ASP A 120 -15.43 6.27 6.93
CA ASP A 120 -16.36 7.15 6.20
C ASP A 120 -15.68 7.94 5.07
N ALA A 121 -14.52 8.54 5.37
CA ALA A 121 -13.78 9.33 4.39
C ALA A 121 -13.19 8.44 3.29
N ARG A 122 -12.72 7.24 3.64
CA ARG A 122 -12.19 6.25 2.71
C ARG A 122 -13.27 5.72 1.77
N GLU A 123 -14.44 5.37 2.28
CA GLU A 123 -15.57 4.90 1.47
C GLU A 123 -16.03 5.98 0.48
N ARG A 124 -16.15 7.23 0.94
CA ARG A 124 -16.47 8.36 0.07
C ARG A 124 -15.40 8.58 -1.01
N ALA A 125 -14.12 8.42 -0.68
CA ALA A 125 -13.04 8.51 -1.66
C ALA A 125 -13.16 7.41 -2.71
N ALA A 126 -13.38 6.16 -2.31
CA ALA A 126 -13.55 5.05 -3.24
C ALA A 126 -14.79 5.23 -4.15
N GLU A 127 -15.89 5.76 -3.61
CA GLU A 127 -17.08 6.10 -4.40
C GLU A 127 -16.78 7.20 -5.44
N LEU A 128 -15.97 8.20 -5.07
CA LEU A 128 -15.55 9.26 -5.97
C LEU A 128 -14.61 8.74 -7.06
N ASP A 129 -13.66 7.87 -6.71
CA ASP A 129 -12.76 7.23 -7.69
C ASP A 129 -13.57 6.41 -8.71
N GLU A 130 -14.56 5.61 -8.26
CA GLU A 130 -15.45 4.86 -9.18
C GLU A 130 -16.24 5.80 -10.10
N LYS A 131 -16.66 6.96 -9.60
CA LYS A 131 -17.33 7.98 -10.42
C LYS A 131 -16.39 8.63 -11.42
N ILE A 132 -15.14 8.87 -11.05
CA ILE A 132 -14.11 9.41 -11.93
C ILE A 132 -13.86 8.41 -13.06
N GLU A 133 -13.59 7.14 -12.74
CA GLU A 133 -13.38 6.08 -13.74
C GLU A 133 -14.55 5.96 -14.71
N LYS A 134 -15.79 6.00 -14.21
CA LYS A 134 -17.00 6.01 -15.07
C LYS A 134 -17.09 7.26 -15.93
N THR A 135 -16.70 8.41 -15.40
CA THR A 135 -16.77 9.67 -16.13
C THR A 135 -15.70 9.71 -17.21
N ASP A 136 -14.49 9.25 -16.92
CA ASP A 136 -13.39 9.15 -17.89
C ASP A 136 -13.78 8.23 -19.04
N ALA A 137 -14.33 7.04 -18.75
CA ALA A 137 -14.84 6.14 -19.79
C ALA A 137 -15.95 6.77 -20.65
N LEU A 138 -16.85 7.55 -20.05
CA LEU A 138 -17.89 8.29 -20.80
C LEU A 138 -17.30 9.44 -21.63
N ILE A 139 -16.25 10.10 -21.14
CA ILE A 139 -15.54 11.15 -21.89
C ILE A 139 -14.90 10.54 -23.11
N ASP A 140 -14.21 9.41 -22.97
CA ASP A 140 -13.56 8.71 -24.08
C ASP A 140 -14.58 8.30 -25.14
N GLU A 141 -15.71 7.69 -24.74
CA GLU A 141 -16.82 7.35 -25.64
C GLU A 141 -17.32 8.58 -26.42
N ILE A 142 -17.56 9.70 -25.74
CA ILE A 142 -18.03 10.94 -26.36
C ILE A 142 -16.97 11.50 -27.32
N VAL A 143 -15.69 11.49 -26.95
CA VAL A 143 -14.60 11.99 -27.79
C VAL A 143 -14.47 11.14 -29.05
N TYR A 144 -14.52 9.82 -28.92
CA TYR A 144 -14.46 8.90 -30.06
C TYR A 144 -15.65 9.11 -31.00
N GLU A 145 -16.87 9.26 -30.48
CA GLU A 145 -18.05 9.56 -31.30
C GLU A 145 -17.94 10.91 -32.00
N LEU A 146 -17.52 11.97 -31.29
CA LEU A 146 -17.42 13.33 -31.83
C LEU A 146 -16.43 13.44 -32.99
N TYR A 147 -15.33 12.70 -32.92
CA TYR A 147 -14.32 12.68 -33.99
C TYR A 147 -14.49 11.52 -34.98
N GLY A 148 -15.43 10.60 -34.72
CA GLY A 148 -15.73 9.46 -35.59
C GLY A 148 -14.55 8.50 -35.73
N LEU A 149 -13.81 8.27 -34.64
CA LEU A 149 -12.65 7.37 -34.64
C LEU A 149 -13.09 5.93 -34.95
N THR A 150 -12.24 5.25 -35.70
CA THR A 150 -12.33 3.80 -35.90
C THR A 150 -11.69 3.03 -34.75
N ASP A 151 -12.02 1.75 -34.62
CA ASP A 151 -11.44 0.87 -33.57
C ASP A 151 -9.90 0.87 -33.61
N GLU A 152 -9.29 0.93 -34.80
CA GLU A 152 -7.83 1.01 -34.99
C GLU A 152 -7.24 2.34 -34.49
N GLU A 153 -7.97 3.45 -34.65
CA GLU A 153 -7.55 4.77 -34.16
C GLU A 153 -7.73 4.89 -32.64
N ILE A 154 -8.75 4.24 -32.07
CA ILE A 154 -8.97 4.17 -30.62
C ILE A 154 -7.82 3.41 -29.96
N GLU A 155 -7.44 2.24 -30.48
CA GLU A 155 -6.35 1.42 -29.93
C GLU A 155 -5.03 2.21 -29.85
N ILE A 156 -4.72 3.00 -30.89
CA ILE A 156 -3.52 3.86 -30.92
C ILE A 156 -3.60 4.96 -29.83
N VAL A 157 -4.79 5.53 -29.59
CA VAL A 157 -4.98 6.55 -28.56
C VAL A 157 -4.84 5.95 -27.17
N GLU A 158 -5.44 4.79 -26.91
CA GLU A 158 -5.35 4.10 -25.61
C GLU A 158 -3.89 3.70 -25.30
N GLU A 159 -3.16 3.11 -26.26
CA GLU A 159 -1.73 2.79 -26.07
C GLU A 159 -0.87 4.03 -25.77
N ALA A 160 -1.24 5.21 -26.30
CA ALA A 160 -0.50 6.45 -26.07
C ALA A 160 -0.81 7.11 -24.72
N VAL A 161 -1.96 6.79 -24.11
CA VAL A 161 -2.41 7.37 -22.83
C VAL A 161 -2.06 6.45 -21.65
N ASP A 162 -2.03 5.13 -21.86
CA ASP A 162 -1.66 4.11 -20.86
C ASP A 162 -0.14 3.86 -20.72
N GLY A 163 0.69 4.53 -21.55
CA GLY A 163 2.15 4.38 -21.63
C GLY A 163 3.00 5.28 -20.74
#